data_AF-A0A7W9L1U3-F1
#
_entry.id   AF-A0A7W9L1U3-F1
#
_cell.length_a   1.000
_cell.length_b   1.000
_cell.length_c   1.000
_cell.angle_alpha   90.00
_cell.angle_beta   90.00
_cell.angle_gamma   90.00
#
_symmetry.space_group_name_H-M   'P 1'
#
loop_
_entity.id
_entity.type
_entity.pdbx_description
1 polymer ?
#
loop_
_entity_poly.entity_id
_entity_poly.type
_entity_poly.pdbx_seq_one_letter_code
_entity_poly.pdbx_strand_id
1 'polypeptide(L)'
;MLARHDAAPDPAVLDRLSYYNGMAPSEVSAKACDLAHLPRKPSYYHYDLTRYTRAFPAFLKADVLFGDVITVQPVPTLVKSRPIAPDNGNSILLKLDRLRHFTWERDSIGFRDKRRAAVWRGGLINEQRRDLVQRFYRHPVFDIGHVGAPQPGLDPKRFLSVAEQMRFRYVISVEGNDVATNLKWILASNALCMMPRPRYETWFMEGRLESGVHYVELRPDFADLEEKVAHYDRNEDEALAIIARANAHVRQFLDPRREDLLSLLVLQRYFALTGQLPAGALPERGRFGYSAASARPGS
;
A
#
# COMPACT_ATOMS: atom_id res chain seq x y z
N MET A 1 9.40 -14.38 -37.80
CA MET A 1 10.76 -14.23 -37.26
C MET A 1 10.84 -12.87 -36.58
N LEU A 2 10.45 -12.78 -35.29
CA LEU A 2 10.52 -11.52 -34.53
C LEU A 2 11.66 -11.68 -33.52
N ALA A 3 12.64 -10.78 -33.63
CA ALA A 3 13.86 -10.75 -32.86
C ALA A 3 13.55 -10.85 -31.36
N ARG A 4 14.21 -11.80 -30.70
CA ARG A 4 14.33 -11.81 -29.25
C ARG A 4 15.07 -10.53 -28.87
N HIS A 5 14.37 -9.57 -28.32
CA HIS A 5 15.02 -8.49 -27.60
C HIS A 5 15.52 -9.09 -26.29
N ASP A 6 16.76 -9.57 -26.29
CA ASP A 6 17.53 -9.97 -25.11
C ASP A 6 17.95 -8.71 -24.32
N ALA A 7 17.01 -7.82 -24.01
CA ALA A 7 17.25 -6.75 -23.05
C ALA A 7 17.17 -7.38 -21.65
N ALA A 8 18.23 -7.19 -20.86
CA ALA A 8 18.21 -7.59 -19.45
C ALA A 8 16.97 -6.96 -18.76
N PRO A 9 16.29 -7.69 -17.86
CA PRO A 9 15.11 -7.17 -17.20
C PRO A 9 15.45 -5.87 -16.43
N ASP A 10 14.54 -4.89 -16.50
CA ASP A 10 14.66 -3.61 -15.80
C ASP A 10 15.05 -3.84 -14.32
N PRO A 11 16.21 -3.32 -13.85
CA PRO A 11 16.66 -3.53 -12.47
C PRO A 11 15.62 -3.13 -11.43
N ALA A 12 14.82 -2.09 -11.69
CA ALA A 12 13.74 -1.68 -10.79
C ALA A 12 12.60 -2.72 -10.70
N VAL A 13 12.35 -3.46 -11.78
CA VAL A 13 11.39 -4.57 -11.78
C VAL A 13 11.93 -5.76 -10.99
N LEU A 14 13.20 -6.10 -11.17
CA LEU A 14 13.83 -7.22 -10.44
C LEU A 14 13.93 -6.98 -8.93
N ASP A 15 14.27 -5.75 -8.55
CA ASP A 15 14.33 -5.32 -7.16
C ASP A 15 12.96 -5.44 -6.48
N ARG A 16 11.90 -4.89 -7.10
CA ARG A 16 10.53 -5.00 -6.59
C ARG A 16 10.01 -6.44 -6.58
N LEU A 17 10.28 -7.22 -7.62
CA LEU A 17 9.93 -8.64 -7.66
C LEU A 17 10.54 -9.40 -6.48
N SER A 18 11.80 -9.14 -6.17
CA SER A 18 12.49 -9.78 -5.04
C SER A 18 11.94 -9.31 -3.69
N TYR A 19 11.50 -8.06 -3.60
CA TYR A 19 10.81 -7.55 -2.41
C TYR A 19 9.46 -8.24 -2.17
N TYR A 20 8.64 -8.39 -3.21
CA TYR A 20 7.31 -8.99 -3.10
C TYR A 20 7.35 -10.50 -2.92
N ASN A 21 8.32 -11.16 -3.56
CA ASN A 21 8.49 -12.60 -3.55
C ASN A 21 9.96 -12.98 -3.32
N GLY A 22 10.34 -13.02 -2.04
CA GLY A 22 11.65 -13.45 -1.56
C GLY A 22 11.68 -14.89 -1.06
N MET A 23 10.68 -15.72 -1.40
CA MET A 23 10.58 -17.08 -0.89
C MET A 23 11.76 -17.96 -1.35
N ALA A 24 12.14 -18.92 -0.53
CA ALA A 24 12.98 -20.05 -0.95
C ALA A 24 12.12 -21.10 -1.69
N PRO A 25 12.73 -22.01 -2.48
CA PRO A 25 12.03 -23.17 -3.01
C PRO A 25 11.30 -23.93 -1.90
N SER A 26 10.03 -24.26 -2.11
CA SER A 26 9.17 -24.88 -1.10
C SER A 26 7.97 -25.58 -1.76
N GLU A 27 7.06 -26.13 -0.97
CA GLU A 27 5.83 -26.75 -1.47
C GLU A 27 4.60 -25.94 -1.00
N VAL A 28 3.53 -25.99 -1.78
CA VAL A 28 2.23 -25.48 -1.34
C VAL A 28 1.64 -26.41 -0.27
N SER A 29 0.77 -25.89 0.58
CA SER A 29 0.15 -26.71 1.63
C SER A 29 -0.89 -27.68 1.05
N ALA A 30 -1.26 -28.70 1.84
CA ALA A 30 -2.37 -29.59 1.51
C ALA A 30 -3.73 -28.87 1.37
N LYS A 31 -3.84 -27.63 1.87
CA LYS A 31 -5.04 -26.78 1.77
C LYS A 31 -4.99 -25.81 0.59
N ALA A 32 -3.90 -25.80 -0.18
CA ALA A 32 -3.77 -24.96 -1.35
C ALA A 32 -4.91 -25.24 -2.34
N CYS A 33 -5.49 -24.17 -2.88
CA CYS A 33 -6.60 -24.26 -3.81
C CYS A 33 -6.12 -24.17 -5.25
N ASP A 34 -6.77 -24.93 -6.14
CA ASP A 34 -6.56 -24.77 -7.58
C ASP A 34 -6.97 -23.36 -8.01
N LEU A 35 -6.31 -22.80 -9.02
CA LEU A 35 -6.66 -21.48 -9.55
C LEU A 35 -8.11 -21.42 -10.07
N ALA A 36 -8.66 -22.55 -10.51
CA ALA A 36 -10.08 -22.70 -10.87
C ALA A 36 -11.04 -22.46 -9.69
N HIS A 37 -10.59 -22.73 -8.46
CA HIS A 37 -11.41 -22.80 -7.24
C HIS A 37 -10.93 -21.81 -6.16
N LEU A 38 -10.32 -20.70 -6.57
CA LEU A 38 -9.89 -19.65 -5.64
C LEU A 38 -11.05 -19.16 -4.75
N PRO A 39 -10.79 -18.88 -3.47
CA PRO A 39 -11.81 -18.47 -2.52
C PRO A 39 -12.55 -17.22 -3.02
N ARG A 40 -13.88 -17.24 -2.87
CA ARG A 40 -14.74 -16.08 -3.12
C ARG A 40 -15.11 -15.44 -1.78
N LYS A 41 -14.59 -14.24 -1.53
CA LYS A 41 -15.09 -13.34 -0.47
C LYS A 41 -15.83 -12.17 -1.12
N PRO A 42 -16.86 -11.58 -0.48
CA PRO A 42 -17.57 -10.38 -0.95
C PRO A 42 -16.67 -9.13 -0.83
N SER A 43 -15.57 -9.12 -1.59
CA SER A 43 -14.50 -8.14 -1.48
C SER A 43 -13.64 -8.16 -2.75
N TYR A 44 -12.92 -7.07 -3.02
CA TYR A 44 -12.13 -6.93 -4.25
C TYR A 44 -10.93 -7.88 -4.37
N TYR A 45 -10.49 -8.51 -3.27
CA TYR A 45 -9.36 -9.45 -3.26
C TYR A 45 -9.48 -10.55 -4.33
N HIS A 46 -10.67 -11.16 -4.48
CA HIS A 46 -10.88 -12.21 -5.47
C HIS A 46 -10.68 -11.69 -6.90
N TYR A 47 -11.22 -10.52 -7.21
CA TYR A 47 -11.10 -9.92 -8.54
C TYR A 47 -9.67 -9.47 -8.85
N ASP A 48 -8.97 -8.90 -7.86
CA ASP A 48 -7.58 -8.49 -8.01
C ASP A 48 -6.65 -9.68 -8.23
N LEU A 49 -6.87 -10.79 -7.52
CA LEU A 49 -6.11 -12.02 -7.72
C LEU A 49 -6.44 -12.68 -9.07
N THR A 50 -7.73 -12.88 -9.36
CA THR A 50 -8.17 -13.58 -10.58
C THR A 50 -7.80 -12.86 -11.86
N ARG A 51 -7.63 -11.53 -11.82
CA ARG A 51 -7.10 -10.74 -12.95
C ARG A 51 -5.79 -11.30 -13.49
N TYR A 52 -4.89 -11.76 -12.61
CA TYR A 52 -3.57 -12.23 -13.00
C TYR A 52 -3.45 -13.75 -13.04
N THR A 53 -4.14 -14.48 -12.16
CA THR A 53 -4.07 -15.95 -12.14
C THR A 53 -4.65 -16.60 -13.39
N ARG A 54 -5.56 -15.92 -14.11
CA ARG A 54 -6.10 -16.36 -15.40
C ARG A 54 -5.06 -16.52 -16.52
N ALA A 55 -3.86 -15.98 -16.35
CA ALA A 55 -2.77 -16.15 -17.30
C ALA A 55 -2.07 -17.53 -17.14
N PHE A 56 -2.40 -18.29 -16.11
CA PHE A 56 -1.76 -19.56 -15.76
C PHE A 56 -2.73 -20.74 -15.87
N PRO A 57 -2.22 -21.98 -16.06
CA PRO A 57 -3.07 -23.17 -16.08
C PRO A 57 -3.94 -23.30 -14.83
N ALA A 58 -5.22 -23.59 -15.03
CA ALA A 58 -6.22 -23.55 -13.97
C ALA A 58 -6.01 -24.60 -12.85
N PHE A 59 -5.20 -25.64 -13.12
CA PHE A 59 -4.85 -26.70 -12.17
C PHE A 59 -3.68 -26.36 -11.24
N LEU A 60 -2.96 -25.24 -11.48
CA LEU A 60 -1.94 -24.80 -10.55
C LEU A 60 -2.58 -24.46 -9.20
N LYS A 61 -1.82 -24.60 -8.13
CA LYS A 61 -2.28 -24.44 -6.75
C LYS A 61 -1.64 -23.24 -6.07
N ALA A 62 -2.41 -22.54 -5.25
CA ALA A 62 -1.91 -21.46 -4.41
C ALA A 62 -2.56 -21.50 -3.01
N ASP A 63 -1.74 -21.28 -1.98
CA ASP A 63 -2.25 -20.86 -0.68
C ASP A 63 -2.54 -19.36 -0.74
N VAL A 64 -3.72 -18.98 -0.25
CA VAL A 64 -4.21 -17.59 -0.33
C VAL A 64 -4.86 -17.21 0.98
N LEU A 65 -4.44 -16.07 1.54
CA LEU A 65 -5.04 -15.53 2.75
C LEU A 65 -5.51 -14.09 2.51
N PHE A 66 -6.83 -13.91 2.40
CA PHE A 66 -7.46 -12.61 2.19
C PHE A 66 -7.81 -11.90 3.50
N GLY A 67 -7.45 -10.63 3.57
CA GLY A 67 -7.78 -9.72 4.65
C GLY A 67 -6.56 -8.93 5.12
N ASP A 68 -6.69 -8.38 6.31
CA ASP A 68 -5.61 -7.67 7.02
C ASP A 68 -4.73 -8.73 7.70
N VAL A 69 -3.71 -9.19 6.99
CA VAL A 69 -2.78 -10.22 7.46
C VAL A 69 -1.63 -9.54 8.22
N ILE A 70 -1.48 -9.93 9.48
CA ILE A 70 -0.53 -9.37 10.44
C ILE A 70 0.44 -10.41 11.01
N THR A 71 0.48 -11.60 10.41
CA THR A 71 1.37 -12.69 10.79
C THR A 71 2.21 -13.13 9.59
N VAL A 72 3.43 -13.59 9.86
CA VAL A 72 4.24 -14.29 8.86
C VAL A 72 3.62 -15.67 8.61
N GLN A 73 3.48 -16.05 7.35
CA GLN A 73 2.84 -17.31 6.99
C GLN A 73 3.84 -18.48 7.10
N PRO A 74 3.41 -19.66 7.57
CA PRO A 74 4.29 -20.81 7.74
C PRO A 74 4.63 -21.51 6.40
N VAL A 75 3.84 -21.25 5.36
CA VAL A 75 3.96 -21.82 4.01
C VAL A 75 3.83 -20.70 2.98
N PRO A 76 4.35 -20.86 1.75
CA PRO A 76 4.24 -19.85 0.70
C PRO A 76 2.78 -19.47 0.45
N THR A 77 2.38 -18.26 0.82
CA THR A 77 0.99 -17.83 0.81
C THR A 77 0.87 -16.46 0.16
N LEU A 78 -0.07 -16.30 -0.76
CA LEU A 78 -0.40 -15.01 -1.38
C LEU A 78 -1.23 -14.16 -0.42
N VAL A 79 -0.73 -12.96 -0.10
CA VAL A 79 -1.34 -12.04 0.88
C VAL A 79 -1.37 -10.60 0.37
N LYS A 80 -2.29 -9.78 0.91
CA LYS A 80 -2.31 -8.33 0.68
C LYS A 80 -1.23 -7.62 1.51
N SER A 81 -1.15 -8.00 2.78
CA SER A 81 -0.29 -7.38 3.78
C SER A 81 0.52 -8.43 4.53
N ARG A 82 1.61 -8.02 5.17
CA ARG A 82 2.42 -8.86 6.07
C ARG A 82 3.20 -7.99 7.07
N PRO A 83 3.73 -8.56 8.16
CA PRO A 83 4.70 -7.87 9.01
C PRO A 83 5.96 -7.46 8.24
N ILE A 84 6.48 -6.29 8.56
CA ILE A 84 7.83 -5.87 8.17
C ILE A 84 8.80 -6.61 9.11
N ALA A 85 9.33 -7.74 8.63
CA ALA A 85 10.20 -8.62 9.40
C ALA A 85 11.22 -9.32 8.47
N PRO A 86 12.42 -9.69 8.95
CA PRO A 86 13.44 -10.33 8.12
C PRO A 86 13.04 -11.69 7.52
N ASP A 87 12.14 -12.42 8.17
CA ASP A 87 11.76 -13.80 7.87
C ASP A 87 10.38 -13.92 7.20
N ASN A 88 9.88 -12.85 6.59
CA ASN A 88 8.54 -12.83 5.98
C ASN A 88 8.44 -13.47 4.58
N GLY A 89 9.44 -14.25 4.15
CA GLY A 89 9.57 -14.77 2.78
C GLY A 89 8.41 -15.65 2.30
N ASN A 90 7.72 -16.32 3.22
CA ASN A 90 6.53 -17.13 2.94
C ASN A 90 5.24 -16.31 2.81
N SER A 91 5.27 -15.01 3.10
CA SER A 91 4.14 -14.10 2.90
C SER A 91 4.34 -13.33 1.59
N ILE A 92 3.92 -13.89 0.46
CA ILE A 92 4.13 -13.30 -0.87
C ILE A 92 3.12 -12.18 -1.12
N LEU A 93 3.61 -10.97 -1.37
CA LEU A 93 2.77 -9.80 -1.58
C LEU A 93 2.18 -9.75 -2.99
N LEU A 94 0.87 -9.54 -3.07
CA LEU A 94 0.18 -9.16 -4.31
C LEU A 94 -0.56 -7.82 -4.13
N LYS A 95 -0.77 -7.12 -5.25
CA LYS A 95 -1.54 -5.87 -5.29
C LYS A 95 -3.04 -6.12 -5.14
N LEU A 96 -3.46 -6.52 -3.95
CA LEU A 96 -4.85 -6.81 -3.59
C LEU A 96 -5.53 -5.60 -2.91
N ASP A 97 -6.86 -5.59 -2.93
CA ASP A 97 -7.70 -4.50 -2.43
C ASP A 97 -7.33 -3.15 -3.07
N ARG A 98 -7.07 -3.19 -4.39
CA ARG A 98 -6.40 -2.10 -5.12
C ARG A 98 -7.22 -0.81 -5.14
N LEU A 99 -8.55 -0.91 -5.20
CA LEU A 99 -9.44 0.25 -5.26
C LEU A 99 -9.41 1.06 -3.96
N ARG A 100 -9.16 0.38 -2.84
CA ARG A 100 -9.08 1.01 -1.53
C ARG A 100 -7.73 1.67 -1.28
N HIS A 101 -6.66 1.07 -1.78
CA HIS A 101 -5.30 1.48 -1.43
C HIS A 101 -4.57 2.27 -2.53
N PHE A 102 -4.86 2.03 -3.82
CA PHE A 102 -4.11 2.58 -4.94
C PHE A 102 -4.94 3.55 -5.79
N THR A 103 -5.76 4.35 -5.12
CA THR A 103 -6.47 5.50 -5.70
C THR A 103 -5.72 6.77 -5.34
N TRP A 104 -5.44 7.58 -6.37
CA TRP A 104 -4.64 8.78 -6.25
C TRP A 104 -5.54 10.00 -6.46
N GLU A 105 -5.69 10.81 -5.42
CA GLU A 105 -6.39 12.08 -5.53
C GLU A 105 -5.39 13.21 -5.76
N ARG A 106 -5.72 14.12 -6.68
CA ARG A 106 -4.83 15.23 -7.03
C ARG A 106 -4.92 16.31 -5.96
N ASP A 107 -3.78 16.63 -5.36
CA ASP A 107 -3.63 17.77 -4.46
C ASP A 107 -3.08 18.99 -5.22
N SER A 108 -3.91 20.01 -5.41
CA SER A 108 -3.54 21.25 -6.08
C SER A 108 -3.08 22.35 -5.12
N ILE A 109 -3.15 22.13 -3.80
CA ILE A 109 -2.83 23.16 -2.80
C ILE A 109 -1.37 22.96 -2.37
N GLY A 110 -0.52 23.95 -2.55
CA GLY A 110 0.88 23.90 -2.11
C GLY A 110 0.98 23.82 -0.58
N PHE A 111 2.00 23.16 -0.05
CA PHE A 111 2.19 22.99 1.41
C PHE A 111 2.07 24.30 2.19
N ARG A 112 2.67 25.38 1.67
CA ARG A 112 2.69 26.70 2.33
C ARG A 112 1.30 27.33 2.43
N ASP A 113 0.40 27.02 1.49
CA ASP A 113 -0.96 27.55 1.41
C ASP A 113 -1.98 26.72 2.22
N LYS A 114 -1.56 25.56 2.76
CA LYS A 114 -2.40 24.71 3.61
C LYS A 114 -2.51 25.29 5.02
N ARG A 115 -3.61 24.95 5.71
CA ARG A 115 -3.83 25.29 7.13
C ARG A 115 -2.72 24.70 7.99
N ARG A 116 -2.08 25.55 8.82
CA ARG A 116 -1.10 25.20 9.86
C ARG A 116 -1.74 24.42 11.01
N ALA A 117 -2.16 23.18 10.75
CA ALA A 117 -2.76 22.30 11.74
C ALA A 117 -2.59 20.83 11.31
N ALA A 118 -2.56 19.94 12.30
CA ALA A 118 -2.65 18.51 12.07
C ALA A 118 -4.10 18.04 11.95
N VAL A 119 -4.34 17.04 11.11
CA VAL A 119 -5.67 16.43 10.92
C VAL A 119 -5.60 14.90 10.98
N TRP A 120 -6.64 14.30 11.55
CA TRP A 120 -6.89 12.87 11.48
C TRP A 120 -8.39 12.55 11.58
N ARG A 121 -8.83 11.56 10.79
CA ARG A 121 -10.17 10.95 10.87
C ARG A 121 -10.08 9.43 10.75
N GLY A 122 -10.73 8.70 11.65
CA GLY A 122 -10.80 7.24 11.59
C GLY A 122 -11.67 6.61 12.67
N GLY A 123 -11.74 5.28 12.68
CA GLY A 123 -12.40 4.51 13.74
C GLY A 123 -11.45 4.20 14.90
N LEU A 124 -11.99 4.13 16.12
CA LEU A 124 -11.27 3.80 17.36
C LEU A 124 -11.10 2.28 17.55
N ILE A 125 -10.47 1.64 16.58
CA ILE A 125 -10.40 0.17 16.48
C ILE A 125 -9.24 -0.47 17.25
N ASN A 126 -8.27 0.33 17.70
CA ASN A 126 -7.12 -0.11 18.49
C ASN A 126 -6.73 0.97 19.51
N GLU A 127 -5.86 0.62 20.45
CA GLU A 127 -5.40 1.52 21.52
C GLU A 127 -4.70 2.75 20.97
N GLN A 128 -3.78 2.57 20.01
CA GLN A 128 -3.01 3.68 19.43
C GLN A 128 -3.92 4.78 18.83
N ARG A 129 -5.00 4.42 18.13
CA ARG A 129 -5.97 5.41 17.61
C ARG A 129 -6.80 6.06 18.72
N ARG A 130 -7.07 5.33 19.82
CA ARG A 130 -7.73 5.90 21.01
C ARG A 130 -6.81 6.90 21.69
N ASP A 131 -5.53 6.59 21.85
CA ASP A 131 -4.54 7.48 22.47
C ASP A 131 -4.40 8.79 21.70
N LEU A 132 -4.27 8.71 20.36
CA LEU A 132 -4.24 9.90 19.50
C LEU A 132 -5.48 10.78 19.71
N VAL A 133 -6.67 10.19 19.69
CA VAL A 133 -7.91 10.96 19.82
C VAL A 133 -8.07 11.49 21.24
N GLN A 134 -7.88 10.70 22.28
CA GLN A 134 -8.00 11.14 23.67
C GLN A 134 -7.10 12.34 23.96
N ARG A 135 -5.87 12.33 23.43
CA ARG A 135 -4.90 13.40 23.62
C ARG A 135 -5.28 14.69 22.90
N PHE A 136 -5.73 14.60 21.65
CA PHE A 136 -5.88 15.79 20.78
C PHE A 136 -7.32 16.15 20.41
N TYR A 137 -8.33 15.44 20.92
CA TYR A 137 -9.74 15.68 20.57
C TYR A 137 -10.18 17.13 20.78
N ARG A 138 -9.75 17.74 21.90
CA ARG A 138 -10.05 19.13 22.29
C ARG A 138 -8.94 20.13 21.96
N HIS A 139 -7.95 19.75 21.14
CA HIS A 139 -6.84 20.64 20.83
C HIS A 139 -7.35 21.90 20.09
N PRO A 140 -6.90 23.12 20.46
CA PRO A 140 -7.44 24.38 19.92
C PRO A 140 -7.10 24.65 18.44
N VAL A 141 -6.26 23.82 17.82
CA VAL A 141 -5.66 24.06 16.49
C VAL A 141 -5.81 22.83 15.61
N PHE A 142 -5.43 21.65 16.12
CA PHE A 142 -5.50 20.39 15.40
C PHE A 142 -6.94 19.91 15.26
N ASP A 143 -7.23 19.29 14.13
CA ASP A 143 -8.52 18.70 13.87
C ASP A 143 -8.41 17.17 13.86
N ILE A 144 -8.32 16.59 15.06
CA ILE A 144 -8.19 15.15 15.27
C ILE A 144 -9.47 14.61 15.92
N GLY A 145 -10.03 13.53 15.38
CA GLY A 145 -11.20 12.87 15.98
C GLY A 145 -11.68 11.63 15.23
N HIS A 146 -12.61 10.90 15.84
CA HIS A 146 -13.20 9.70 15.25
C HIS A 146 -14.50 9.99 14.53
N VAL A 147 -14.90 9.08 13.63
CA VAL A 147 -16.16 9.14 12.86
C VAL A 147 -17.11 7.96 13.15
N GLY A 148 -16.79 7.16 14.18
CA GLY A 148 -17.58 6.00 14.60
C GLY A 148 -18.78 6.35 15.51
N ALA A 149 -19.33 5.34 16.20
CA ALA A 149 -20.36 5.57 17.20
C ALA A 149 -19.87 6.44 18.37
N PRO A 150 -20.75 7.20 19.04
CA PRO A 150 -20.42 7.98 20.23
C PRO A 150 -19.71 7.15 21.30
N GLN A 151 -18.73 7.76 21.95
CA GLN A 151 -18.01 7.19 23.09
C GLN A 151 -18.11 8.14 24.28
N PRO A 152 -18.04 7.66 25.54
CA PRO A 152 -18.08 8.52 26.71
C PRO A 152 -17.02 9.65 26.63
N GLY A 153 -17.48 10.91 26.60
CA GLY A 153 -16.61 12.09 26.55
C GLY A 153 -15.94 12.39 25.21
N LEU A 154 -16.22 11.59 24.17
CA LEU A 154 -15.69 11.72 22.81
C LEU A 154 -16.84 11.50 21.82
N ASP A 155 -17.50 12.58 21.44
CA ASP A 155 -18.51 12.55 20.37
C ASP A 155 -17.82 12.43 19.00
N PRO A 156 -18.45 11.78 18.01
CA PRO A 156 -17.87 11.67 16.70
C PRO A 156 -17.76 13.04 16.04
N LYS A 157 -16.60 13.32 15.44
CA LYS A 157 -16.42 14.49 14.58
C LYS A 157 -17.03 14.22 13.20
N ARG A 158 -17.37 15.31 12.50
CA ARG A 158 -17.79 15.26 11.10
C ARG A 158 -16.77 14.49 10.26
N PHE A 159 -17.27 13.61 9.39
CA PHE A 159 -16.45 12.98 8.36
C PHE A 159 -15.75 14.04 7.51
N LEU A 160 -14.48 13.80 7.17
CA LEU A 160 -13.73 14.62 6.23
C LEU A 160 -13.34 13.78 5.03
N SER A 161 -13.66 14.26 3.83
CA SER A 161 -13.13 13.68 2.59
C SER A 161 -11.61 13.78 2.53
N VAL A 162 -10.99 13.03 1.61
CA VAL A 162 -9.55 13.10 1.38
C VAL A 162 -9.15 14.53 0.95
N ALA A 163 -9.86 15.14 0.00
CA ALA A 163 -9.67 16.56 -0.37
C ALA A 163 -9.79 17.53 0.82
N GLU A 164 -10.72 17.31 1.75
CA GLU A 164 -10.84 18.16 2.94
C GLU A 164 -9.62 18.01 3.87
N GLN A 165 -9.12 16.78 4.05
CA GLN A 165 -7.92 16.53 4.86
C GLN A 165 -6.65 17.09 4.21
N MET A 166 -6.55 17.08 2.88
CA MET A 166 -5.43 17.68 2.13
C MET A 166 -5.32 19.20 2.31
N ARG A 167 -6.32 19.89 2.87
CA ARG A 167 -6.22 21.33 3.21
C ARG A 167 -5.34 21.61 4.43
N PHE A 168 -4.90 20.58 5.14
CA PHE A 168 -4.05 20.68 6.33
C PHE A 168 -2.60 20.38 5.99
N ARG A 169 -1.66 21.13 6.59
CA ARG A 169 -0.23 20.91 6.39
C ARG A 169 0.21 19.53 6.84
N TYR A 170 -0.35 19.05 7.95
CA TYR A 170 0.08 17.80 8.58
C TYR A 170 -1.08 16.82 8.59
N VAL A 171 -0.89 15.65 7.98
CA VAL A 171 -1.89 14.58 8.00
C VAL A 171 -1.29 13.38 8.71
N ILE A 172 -2.01 12.90 9.73
CA ILE A 172 -1.54 11.79 10.54
C ILE A 172 -1.96 10.47 9.89
N SER A 173 -1.04 9.52 9.80
CA SER A 173 -1.33 8.15 9.38
C SER A 173 -1.12 7.21 10.56
N VAL A 174 -2.17 6.47 10.93
CA VAL A 174 -2.13 5.51 12.06
C VAL A 174 -2.71 4.19 11.59
N GLU A 175 -1.92 3.13 11.73
CA GLU A 175 -2.31 1.77 11.40
C GLU A 175 -3.61 1.35 12.11
N GLY A 176 -4.35 0.47 11.43
CA GLY A 176 -5.59 -0.08 11.92
C GLY A 176 -5.37 -1.50 12.43
N ASN A 177 -6.01 -2.46 11.76
CA ASN A 177 -5.63 -3.86 11.92
C ASN A 177 -4.26 -4.10 11.28
N ASP A 178 -4.06 -3.63 10.04
CA ASP A 178 -2.80 -3.63 9.30
C ASP A 178 -2.41 -2.19 8.87
N VAL A 179 -1.95 -2.00 7.63
CA VAL A 179 -1.57 -0.68 7.10
C VAL A 179 -2.72 0.33 7.12
N ALA A 180 -2.39 1.60 7.38
CA ALA A 180 -3.36 2.67 7.29
C ALA A 180 -3.75 2.92 5.83
N THR A 181 -5.05 2.90 5.52
CA THR A 181 -5.55 3.19 4.16
C THR A 181 -5.14 4.58 3.69
N ASN A 182 -4.98 5.55 4.60
CA ASN A 182 -4.68 6.92 4.24
C ASN A 182 -3.22 7.19 3.84
N LEU A 183 -2.28 6.35 4.25
CA LEU A 183 -0.85 6.56 4.03
C LEU A 183 -0.53 6.91 2.57
N LYS A 184 -1.03 6.12 1.63
CA LYS A 184 -0.67 6.19 0.21
C LYS A 184 -1.09 7.52 -0.42
N TRP A 185 -2.30 8.00 -0.13
CA TRP A 185 -2.75 9.29 -0.66
C TRP A 185 -2.09 10.46 0.07
N ILE A 186 -1.70 10.33 1.35
CA ILE A 186 -0.94 11.38 2.03
C ILE A 186 0.42 11.54 1.36
N LEU A 187 1.15 10.44 1.14
CA LEU A 187 2.46 10.48 0.47
C LEU A 187 2.38 10.91 -1.00
N ALA A 188 1.20 10.85 -1.62
CA ALA A 188 0.95 11.34 -2.97
C ALA A 188 0.53 12.83 -3.01
N SER A 189 0.24 13.43 -1.86
CA SER A 189 -0.24 14.80 -1.71
C SER A 189 0.90 15.78 -1.44
N ASN A 190 0.56 17.06 -1.26
CA ASN A 190 1.48 18.10 -0.79
C ASN A 190 1.40 18.32 0.74
N ALA A 191 0.79 17.39 1.48
CA ALA A 191 0.75 17.43 2.94
C ALA A 191 1.90 16.59 3.53
N LEU A 192 2.44 17.04 4.65
CA LEU A 192 3.48 16.31 5.37
C LEU A 192 2.87 15.15 6.15
N CYS A 193 3.25 13.92 5.80
CA CYS A 193 2.83 12.72 6.50
C CYS A 193 3.54 12.63 7.85
N MET A 194 2.76 12.50 8.91
CA MET A 194 3.26 12.21 10.26
C MET A 194 2.69 10.86 10.72
N MET A 195 3.53 9.92 11.10
CA MET A 195 3.06 8.58 11.49
C MET A 195 4.02 7.85 12.42
N PRO A 196 3.54 6.96 13.29
CA PRO A 196 4.40 5.97 13.93
C PRO A 196 5.11 5.11 12.88
N ARG A 197 6.24 4.50 13.28
CA ARG A 197 6.96 3.55 12.42
C ARG A 197 6.01 2.45 11.90
N PRO A 198 5.99 2.18 10.57
CA PRO A 198 5.13 1.14 10.02
C PRO A 198 5.55 -0.23 10.56
N ARG A 199 4.56 -1.06 10.88
CA ARG A 199 4.76 -2.45 11.33
C ARG A 199 4.39 -3.45 10.25
N TYR A 200 3.50 -3.04 9.36
CA TYR A 200 3.02 -3.86 8.27
C TYR A 200 3.31 -3.22 6.92
N GLU A 201 3.39 -4.07 5.92
CA GLU A 201 3.61 -3.66 4.54
C GLU A 201 2.66 -4.38 3.59
N THR A 202 2.45 -3.74 2.45
CA THR A 202 1.68 -4.21 1.31
C THR A 202 2.53 -4.09 0.05
N TRP A 203 1.89 -4.25 -1.11
CA TRP A 203 2.48 -3.94 -2.40
C TRP A 203 3.16 -2.56 -2.50
N PHE A 204 2.81 -1.60 -1.64
CA PHE A 204 3.40 -0.25 -1.64
C PHE A 204 4.77 -0.15 -0.94
N MET A 205 5.27 -1.27 -0.42
CA MET A 205 6.61 -1.36 0.16
C MET A 205 6.80 -0.40 1.34
N GLU A 206 5.86 -0.39 2.28
CA GLU A 206 5.92 0.43 3.49
C GLU A 206 7.22 0.19 4.30
N GLY A 207 7.79 -1.02 4.23
CA GLY A 207 9.09 -1.35 4.82
C GLY A 207 10.30 -0.62 4.21
N ARG A 208 10.13 0.06 3.07
CA ARG A 208 11.15 0.94 2.46
C ARG A 208 10.98 2.42 2.82
N LEU A 209 9.92 2.77 3.56
CA LEU A 209 9.74 4.15 4.00
C LEU A 209 10.75 4.45 5.11
N GLU A 210 11.33 5.64 5.05
CA GLU A 210 12.41 6.08 5.92
C GLU A 210 11.97 7.35 6.66
N SER A 211 12.17 7.35 7.97
CA SER A 211 11.89 8.50 8.84
C SER A 211 12.79 9.68 8.47
N GLY A 212 12.22 10.89 8.39
CA GLY A 212 12.92 12.10 7.97
C GLY A 212 13.24 12.18 6.48
N VAL A 213 12.91 11.13 5.70
CA VAL A 213 13.06 11.09 4.25
C VAL A 213 11.70 11.05 3.56
N HIS A 214 10.86 10.10 3.93
CA HIS A 214 9.55 9.88 3.29
C HIS A 214 8.38 10.34 4.17
N TYR A 215 8.58 10.38 5.49
CA TYR A 215 7.58 10.81 6.45
C TYR A 215 8.26 11.30 7.73
N VAL A 216 7.52 12.00 8.58
CA VAL A 216 7.97 12.34 9.93
C VAL A 216 7.50 11.26 10.89
N GLU A 217 8.43 10.53 11.49
CA GLU A 217 8.08 9.53 12.50
C GLU A 217 7.45 10.21 13.72
N LEU A 218 6.43 9.61 14.32
CA LEU A 218 5.85 10.02 15.59
C LEU A 218 6.14 8.94 16.63
N ARG A 219 6.24 9.33 17.90
CA ARG A 219 6.25 8.37 18.99
C ARG A 219 4.95 7.57 18.99
N PRO A 220 4.95 6.30 19.44
CA PRO A 220 3.74 5.50 19.53
C PRO A 220 2.63 6.12 20.40
N ASP A 221 3.00 6.96 21.38
CA ASP A 221 2.12 7.70 22.30
C ASP A 221 1.77 9.13 21.82
N PHE A 222 2.26 9.51 20.64
CA PHE A 222 2.08 10.82 20.00
C PHE A 222 2.55 12.02 20.83
N ALA A 223 3.45 11.81 21.80
CA ALA A 223 3.88 12.88 22.69
C ALA A 223 4.69 13.99 22.04
N ASP A 224 5.23 13.71 20.87
CA ASP A 224 6.07 14.59 20.06
C ASP A 224 5.30 15.28 18.92
N LEU A 225 3.98 15.10 18.80
CA LEU A 225 3.22 15.67 17.69
C LEU A 225 3.27 17.20 17.66
N GLU A 226 2.99 17.88 18.78
CA GLU A 226 2.98 19.34 18.85
C GLU A 226 4.37 19.93 18.59
N GLU A 227 5.40 19.31 19.17
CA GLU A 227 6.80 19.69 18.96
C GLU A 227 7.19 19.61 17.48
N LYS A 228 6.85 18.49 16.82
CA LYS A 228 7.15 18.27 15.40
C LYS A 228 6.39 19.22 14.49
N VAL A 229 5.11 19.47 14.77
CA VAL A 229 4.34 20.49 14.05
C VAL A 229 4.99 21.86 14.18
N ALA A 230 5.37 22.26 15.40
CA ALA A 230 6.02 23.55 15.63
C ALA A 230 7.39 23.64 14.94
N HIS A 231 8.14 22.54 14.89
CA HIS A 231 9.41 22.46 14.15
C HIS A 231 9.20 22.70 12.65
N TYR A 232 8.30 21.98 12.00
CA TYR A 232 8.08 22.10 10.55
C TYR A 232 7.38 23.40 10.14
N ASP A 233 6.66 24.06 11.05
CA ASP A 233 6.14 25.41 10.82
C ASP A 233 7.24 26.48 10.78
N ARG A 234 8.39 26.23 11.42
CA ARG A 234 9.60 27.08 11.37
C ARG A 234 10.59 26.64 10.28
N ASN A 235 10.50 25.39 9.82
CA ASN A 235 11.42 24.77 8.86
C ASN A 235 10.66 24.23 7.66
N GLU A 236 9.92 25.08 6.96
CA GLU A 236 9.03 24.66 5.86
C GLU A 236 9.77 23.98 4.70
N ASP A 237 11.04 24.35 4.46
CA ASP A 237 11.85 23.75 3.39
C ASP A 237 12.22 22.29 3.69
N GLU A 238 12.38 21.93 4.97
CA GLU A 238 12.59 20.54 5.39
C GLU A 238 11.33 19.71 5.14
N ALA A 239 10.15 20.25 5.47
CA ALA A 239 8.87 19.60 5.16
C ALA A 239 8.70 19.37 3.65
N LEU A 240 9.01 20.38 2.84
CA LEU A 240 8.94 20.29 1.37
C LEU A 240 9.89 19.22 0.82
N ALA A 241 11.10 19.08 1.39
CA ALA A 241 12.05 18.04 1.00
C ALA A 241 11.50 16.64 1.28
N ILE A 242 10.90 16.41 2.45
CA ILE A 242 10.27 15.14 2.82
C ILE A 242 9.09 14.82 1.89
N ILE A 243 8.22 15.80 1.63
CA ILE A 243 7.09 15.65 0.70
C ILE A 243 7.59 15.27 -0.71
N ALA A 244 8.63 15.92 -1.21
CA ALA A 244 9.17 15.63 -2.54
C ALA A 244 9.70 14.20 -2.66
N ARG A 245 10.35 13.69 -1.61
CA ARG A 245 10.83 12.30 -1.51
C ARG A 245 9.67 11.30 -1.37
N ALA A 246 8.67 11.61 -0.55
CA ALA A 246 7.44 10.82 -0.45
C ALA A 246 6.74 10.68 -1.81
N ASN A 247 6.56 11.79 -2.53
CA ASN A 247 5.98 11.78 -3.87
C ASN A 247 6.86 10.99 -4.85
N ALA A 248 8.19 11.02 -4.70
CA ALA A 248 9.12 10.23 -5.51
C ALA A 248 8.92 8.72 -5.31
N HIS A 249 8.74 8.28 -4.07
CA HIS A 249 8.38 6.89 -3.76
C HIS A 249 7.05 6.51 -4.43
N VAL A 250 6.02 7.35 -4.31
CA VAL A 250 4.70 7.10 -4.94
C VAL A 250 4.79 6.95 -6.46
N ARG A 251 5.64 7.74 -7.15
CA ARG A 251 5.79 7.69 -8.62
C ARG A 251 6.15 6.30 -9.15
N GLN A 252 6.77 5.45 -8.34
CA GLN A 252 7.15 4.08 -8.72
C GLN A 252 5.93 3.18 -9.03
N PHE A 253 4.75 3.51 -8.50
CA PHE A 253 3.53 2.69 -8.56
C PHE A 253 2.50 3.18 -9.59
N LEU A 254 2.84 4.22 -10.36
CA LEU A 254 1.90 4.91 -11.27
C LEU A 254 1.85 4.31 -12.68
N ASP A 255 2.84 3.49 -13.09
CA ASP A 255 2.84 2.85 -14.41
C ASP A 255 2.03 1.55 -14.38
N PRO A 256 0.79 1.53 -14.94
CA PRO A 256 -0.06 0.35 -14.89
C PRO A 256 0.53 -0.86 -15.63
N ARG A 257 1.34 -0.66 -16.68
CA ARG A 257 1.95 -1.77 -17.43
C ARG A 257 3.02 -2.46 -16.60
N ARG A 258 3.84 -1.66 -15.89
CA ARG A 258 4.83 -2.19 -14.95
C ARG A 258 4.16 -2.92 -13.78
N GLU A 259 3.07 -2.38 -13.24
CA GLU A 259 2.32 -3.01 -12.15
C GLU A 259 1.67 -4.34 -12.58
N ASP A 260 1.09 -4.40 -13.79
CA ASP A 260 0.52 -5.64 -14.35
C ASP A 260 1.64 -6.68 -14.58
N LEU A 261 2.78 -6.27 -15.14
CA LEU A 261 3.95 -7.14 -15.34
C LEU A 261 4.47 -7.71 -14.01
N LEU A 262 4.70 -6.86 -13.00
CA LEU A 262 5.17 -7.30 -11.69
C LEU A 262 4.21 -8.30 -11.05
N SER A 263 2.89 -8.10 -11.18
CA SER A 263 1.88 -9.02 -10.62
C SER A 263 1.99 -10.41 -11.27
N LEU A 264 2.21 -10.46 -12.59
CA LEU A 264 2.44 -11.72 -13.31
C LEU A 264 3.77 -12.37 -12.93
N LEU A 265 4.85 -11.58 -12.81
CA LEU A 265 6.17 -12.09 -12.44
C LEU A 265 6.20 -12.65 -11.02
N VAL A 266 5.50 -12.03 -10.07
CA VAL A 266 5.35 -12.53 -8.70
C VAL A 266 4.70 -13.91 -8.69
N LEU A 267 3.61 -14.09 -9.45
CA LEU A 267 2.92 -15.37 -9.59
C LEU A 267 3.77 -16.41 -10.33
N GLN A 268 4.41 -16.02 -11.43
CA GLN A 268 5.32 -16.88 -12.17
C GLN A 268 6.43 -17.42 -11.26
N ARG A 269 7.07 -16.52 -10.49
CA ARG A 269 8.12 -16.88 -9.53
C ARG A 269 7.58 -17.80 -8.44
N TYR A 270 6.36 -17.54 -7.93
CA TYR A 270 5.69 -18.40 -6.96
C TYR A 270 5.49 -19.83 -7.50
N PHE A 271 4.96 -19.99 -8.71
CA PHE A 271 4.72 -21.31 -9.30
C PHE A 271 6.03 -22.05 -9.66
N ALA A 272 7.06 -21.31 -10.08
CA ALA A 272 8.37 -21.90 -10.32
C ALA A 272 9.03 -22.39 -9.01
N LEU A 273 8.99 -21.57 -7.94
CA LEU A 273 9.58 -21.92 -6.65
C LEU A 273 8.76 -22.94 -5.86
N THR A 274 7.50 -23.18 -6.25
CA THR A 274 6.68 -24.29 -5.73
C THR A 274 6.74 -25.56 -6.58
N GLY A 275 7.64 -25.60 -7.57
CA GLY A 275 7.86 -26.78 -8.42
C GLY A 275 6.74 -27.07 -9.43
N GLN A 276 5.78 -26.15 -9.59
CA GLN A 276 4.60 -26.34 -10.45
C GLN A 276 4.82 -25.85 -11.88
N LEU A 277 5.84 -25.01 -12.11
CA LEU A 277 6.26 -24.57 -13.45
C LEU A 277 7.80 -24.63 -13.59
N PRO A 278 8.32 -24.81 -14.82
CA PRO A 278 9.74 -24.61 -15.08
C PRO A 278 10.19 -23.17 -14.78
N ALA A 279 11.44 -23.00 -14.36
CA ALA A 279 12.02 -21.67 -14.19
C ALA A 279 11.95 -20.86 -15.50
N GLY A 280 11.44 -19.63 -15.42
CA GLY A 280 11.30 -18.74 -16.58
C GLY A 280 10.13 -19.07 -17.52
N ALA A 281 9.27 -20.05 -17.21
CA ALA A 281 8.07 -20.34 -18.00
C ALA A 281 7.12 -19.15 -18.00
N LEU A 282 6.94 -18.50 -19.16
CA LEU A 282 6.01 -17.37 -19.30
C LEU A 282 4.56 -17.87 -19.27
N PRO A 283 3.61 -17.05 -18.80
CA PRO A 283 2.19 -17.37 -18.86
C PRO A 283 1.76 -17.71 -20.31
N GLU A 284 0.84 -18.67 -20.48
CA GLU A 284 0.31 -18.96 -21.81
C GLU A 284 -0.33 -17.69 -22.40
N ARG A 285 -0.21 -17.47 -23.72
CA ARG A 285 -0.75 -16.28 -24.39
C ARG A 285 -2.29 -16.26 -24.29
N GLY A 286 -2.81 -15.76 -23.17
CA GLY A 286 -4.22 -15.59 -22.88
C GLY A 286 -4.61 -14.12 -22.81
N ARG A 287 -5.19 -13.60 -23.90
CA ARG A 287 -6.02 -12.38 -24.03
C ARG A 287 -5.78 -11.24 -23.01
N PHE A 288 -4.59 -10.64 -22.96
CA PHE A 288 -4.52 -9.23 -22.56
C PHE A 288 -4.97 -8.39 -23.76
N GLY A 289 -6.28 -8.17 -23.86
CA GLY A 289 -6.85 -7.22 -24.80
C GLY A 289 -6.47 -5.79 -24.39
N TYR A 290 -5.27 -5.36 -24.73
CA TYR A 290 -4.96 -3.94 -24.79
C TYR A 290 -5.72 -3.37 -26.00
N SER A 291 -6.91 -2.85 -25.76
CA SER A 291 -7.52 -1.90 -26.71
C SER A 291 -6.62 -0.67 -26.72
N ALA A 292 -5.78 -0.56 -27.74
CA ALA A 292 -5.17 0.70 -28.08
C ALA A 292 -6.33 1.65 -28.41
N ALA A 293 -6.53 2.66 -27.57
CA ALA A 293 -7.42 3.77 -27.90
C ALA A 293 -7.02 4.27 -29.29
N SER A 294 -7.95 4.14 -30.23
CA SER A 294 -7.80 4.67 -31.58
C SER A 294 -7.62 6.18 -31.48
N ALA A 295 -6.42 6.65 -31.79
CA ALA A 295 -6.23 8.01 -32.24
C ALA A 295 -7.15 8.21 -33.45
N ARG A 296 -8.16 9.07 -33.32
CA ARG A 296 -8.85 9.60 -34.49
C ARG A 296 -7.92 10.64 -35.13
N PRO A 297 -7.54 10.49 -36.41
CA PRO A 297 -7.01 11.62 -37.15
C PRO A 297 -8.16 12.58 -37.44
N GLY A 298 -7.84 13.87 -37.49
CA GLY A 298 -8.81 14.93 -37.68
C GLY A 298 -9.54 14.90 -39.01
N SER A 299 -10.71 15.50 -38.99
CA SER A 299 -11.24 16.40 -40.02
C SER A 299 -12.14 17.41 -39.34
#